data_AF-Q9FUL2-F1
#
_entry.id   AF-Q9FUL2-F1
#
_cell.length_a   1.000
_cell.length_b   1.000
_cell.length_c   1.000
_cell.angle_alpha   90.00
_cell.angle_beta   90.00
_cell.angle_gamma   90.00
#
_symmetry.space_group_name_H-M   'P 1'
#
loop_
_entity.id
_entity.type
_entity.pdbx_description
1 polymer ?
#
loop_
_entity_poly.entity_id
_entity_poly.type
_entity_poly.pdbx_seq_one_letter_code
_entity_poly.pdbx_strand_id
1 'polypeptide(L)'
;EFYAPWCGHCKSLAPTYEKVATAFKLEEGVVIANLDADKYKDLAEKYGVSGFPTLKFFPKNKEGEEYGGGRDLEDFVDFINEKSGTSRDGKGQLTSKAGVLANLNDLVKEFVKAGDDEKKTIFSKIEEEVGKLEGSAARYGKIYLKAAENSLKKGADYAKNEIQRLERILEKSVNPTKADEFTLKKNILYTFASSS
;
A
#
# COMPACT_ATOMS: atom_id res chain seq x y z
N GLU A 1 -8.37 -11.49 14.92
CA GLU A 1 -9.63 -12.15 15.29
C GLU A 1 -9.47 -12.88 16.62
N PHE A 2 -10.31 -12.58 17.60
CA PHE A 2 -10.51 -13.42 18.77
C PHE A 2 -11.68 -14.36 18.48
N TYR A 3 -11.43 -15.66 18.40
CA TYR A 3 -12.40 -16.66 17.99
C TYR A 3 -12.57 -17.76 19.04
N ALA A 4 -13.60 -18.60 18.84
CA ALA A 4 -13.76 -19.87 19.55
C ALA A 4 -14.05 -21.00 18.54
N PRO A 5 -13.49 -22.22 18.70
CA PRO A 5 -13.65 -23.32 17.73
C PRO A 5 -15.09 -23.80 17.52
N TRP A 6 -15.98 -23.56 18.49
CA TRP A 6 -17.39 -23.95 18.42
C TRP A 6 -18.30 -22.84 17.84
N CYS A 7 -17.81 -21.61 17.71
CA CYS A 7 -18.63 -20.48 17.28
C CYS A 7 -18.94 -20.53 15.77
N GLY A 8 -20.23 -20.61 15.41
CA GLY A 8 -20.67 -20.64 14.01
C GLY A 8 -20.29 -19.39 13.22
N HIS A 9 -20.38 -18.20 13.83
CA HIS A 9 -19.98 -16.94 13.20
C HIS A 9 -18.47 -16.87 12.93
N CYS A 10 -17.63 -17.42 13.83
CA CYS A 10 -16.19 -17.55 13.59
C CYS A 10 -15.90 -18.46 12.40
N LYS A 11 -16.55 -19.64 12.36
CA LYS A 11 -16.41 -20.57 11.23
C LYS A 11 -16.83 -19.95 9.90
N SER A 12 -17.89 -19.15 9.91
CA SER A 12 -18.36 -18.43 8.72
C SER A 12 -17.39 -17.34 8.28
N LEU A 13 -16.69 -16.69 9.21
CA LEU A 13 -15.74 -15.60 8.92
C LEU A 13 -14.37 -16.12 8.45
N ALA A 14 -13.94 -17.28 8.94
CA ALA A 14 -12.60 -17.82 8.70
C ALA A 14 -12.16 -17.82 7.22
N PRO A 15 -12.99 -18.27 6.24
CA PRO A 15 -12.58 -18.24 4.83
C PRO A 15 -12.31 -16.82 4.29
N THR A 16 -13.07 -15.83 4.75
CA THR A 16 -12.83 -14.42 4.38
C THR A 16 -11.58 -13.91 5.06
N TYR A 17 -11.38 -14.23 6.34
CA TYR A 17 -10.21 -13.78 7.10
C TYR A 17 -8.89 -14.36 6.57
N GLU A 18 -8.90 -15.60 6.05
CA GLU A 18 -7.76 -16.19 5.32
C GLU A 18 -7.44 -15.45 4.01
N LYS A 19 -8.45 -14.97 3.29
CA LYS A 19 -8.24 -14.12 2.10
C LYS A 19 -7.63 -12.77 2.49
N VAL A 20 -8.04 -12.19 3.61
CA VAL A 20 -7.42 -10.96 4.15
C VAL A 20 -5.94 -11.21 4.46
N ALA A 21 -5.61 -12.30 5.15
CA ALA A 21 -4.22 -12.68 5.41
C ALA A 21 -3.42 -12.85 4.11
N THR A 22 -4.02 -13.45 3.09
CA THR A 22 -3.40 -13.61 1.77
C THR A 22 -3.18 -12.28 1.06
N ALA A 23 -4.15 -11.35 1.14
CA ALA A 23 -4.08 -10.04 0.52
C ALA A 23 -2.92 -9.22 1.07
N PHE A 24 -2.68 -9.27 2.39
CA PHE A 24 -1.63 -8.48 3.04
C PHE A 24 -0.32 -9.22 3.28
N LYS A 25 -0.14 -10.43 2.75
CA LYS A 25 1.06 -11.27 3.00
C LYS A 25 2.40 -10.63 2.64
N LEU A 26 2.41 -9.64 1.74
CA LEU A 26 3.60 -8.92 1.29
C LEU A 26 3.79 -7.57 2.00
N GLU A 27 2.88 -7.18 2.89
CA GLU A 27 3.01 -5.98 3.72
C GLU A 27 3.71 -6.32 5.02
N GLU A 28 5.02 -6.06 5.11
CA GLU A 28 5.83 -6.34 6.31
C GLU A 28 5.31 -5.62 7.58
N GLY A 29 4.60 -4.50 7.41
CA GLY A 29 4.01 -3.72 8.50
C GLY A 29 2.62 -4.18 8.95
N VAL A 30 2.04 -5.21 8.31
CA VAL A 30 0.68 -5.68 8.59
C VAL A 30 0.72 -7.15 9.01
N VAL A 31 0.13 -7.44 10.17
CA VAL A 31 -0.01 -8.80 10.68
C VAL A 31 -1.48 -9.15 10.82
N ILE A 32 -1.93 -10.17 10.10
CA ILE A 32 -3.27 -10.73 10.24
C ILE A 32 -3.17 -11.98 11.13
N ALA A 33 -3.78 -11.90 12.31
CA ALA A 33 -3.69 -12.96 13.32
C ALA A 33 -5.07 -13.36 13.84
N ASN A 34 -5.17 -14.62 14.26
CA ASN A 34 -6.28 -15.14 15.03
C ASN A 34 -5.81 -15.75 16.36
N LEU A 35 -6.68 -15.76 17.36
CA LEU A 35 -6.43 -16.33 18.68
C LEU A 35 -7.68 -17.05 19.18
N ASP A 36 -7.51 -18.29 19.63
CA ASP A 36 -8.55 -19.04 20.35
C ASP A 36 -8.74 -18.44 21.75
N ALA A 37 -9.65 -17.50 21.88
CA ALA A 37 -9.90 -16.78 23.12
C ALA A 37 -10.76 -17.58 24.11
N ASP A 38 -11.37 -18.69 23.70
CA ASP A 38 -12.00 -19.63 24.64
C ASP A 38 -10.95 -20.45 25.38
N LYS A 39 -9.85 -20.80 24.69
CA LYS A 39 -8.67 -21.43 25.30
C LYS A 39 -7.81 -20.45 26.11
N TYR A 40 -7.59 -19.23 25.60
CA TYR A 40 -6.70 -18.22 26.22
C TYR A 40 -7.49 -17.10 26.92
N LYS A 41 -8.21 -17.46 27.98
CA LYS A 41 -9.16 -16.57 28.68
C LYS A 41 -8.51 -15.32 29.30
N ASP A 42 -7.34 -15.44 29.93
CA ASP A 42 -6.63 -14.30 30.53
C ASP A 42 -6.31 -13.23 29.47
N LEU A 43 -5.98 -13.65 28.24
CA LEU A 43 -5.69 -12.75 27.14
C LEU A 43 -6.97 -12.16 26.54
N ALA A 44 -8.06 -12.93 26.52
CA ALA A 44 -9.39 -12.46 26.14
C ALA A 44 -9.88 -11.37 27.10
N GLU A 45 -9.77 -11.58 28.41
CA GLU A 45 -10.13 -10.61 29.45
C GLU A 45 -9.26 -9.35 29.36
N LYS A 46 -7.94 -9.50 29.22
CA LYS A 46 -7.01 -8.38 29.04
C LYS A 46 -7.41 -7.45 27.88
N TYR A 47 -7.94 -8.01 26.79
CA TYR A 47 -8.37 -7.22 25.62
C TYR A 47 -9.88 -6.93 25.60
N GLY A 48 -10.61 -7.24 26.68
CA GLY A 48 -12.04 -6.94 26.80
C GLY A 48 -12.94 -7.75 25.85
N VAL A 49 -12.57 -8.99 25.53
CA VAL A 49 -13.35 -9.87 24.65
C VAL A 49 -14.53 -10.46 25.42
N SER A 50 -15.75 -10.01 25.10
CA SER A 50 -17.01 -10.46 25.73
C SER A 50 -17.86 -11.38 24.84
N GLY A 51 -17.47 -11.57 23.58
CA GLY A 51 -18.18 -12.41 22.62
C GLY A 51 -17.34 -12.76 21.39
N PHE A 52 -17.86 -13.67 20.54
CA PHE A 52 -17.12 -14.18 19.38
C PHE A 52 -17.89 -14.04 18.06
N PRO A 53 -17.20 -13.76 16.94
CA PRO A 53 -15.82 -13.25 16.91
C PRO A 53 -15.76 -11.81 17.40
N THR A 54 -14.66 -11.46 18.08
CA THR A 54 -14.28 -10.07 18.35
C THR A 54 -13.10 -9.70 17.45
N LEU A 55 -13.21 -8.58 16.73
CA LEU A 55 -12.19 -8.10 15.81
C LEU A 55 -11.56 -6.83 16.38
N LYS A 56 -10.23 -6.78 16.43
CA LYS A 56 -9.48 -5.62 16.92
C LYS A 56 -8.31 -5.31 16.00
N PHE A 57 -8.02 -4.03 15.86
CA PHE A 57 -6.85 -3.51 15.16
C PHE A 57 -5.83 -3.01 16.18
N PHE A 58 -4.56 -3.34 15.99
CA PHE A 58 -3.48 -2.96 16.90
C PHE A 58 -2.48 -2.07 16.15
N PRO A 59 -2.61 -0.73 16.23
CA PRO A 59 -1.63 0.16 15.65
C PRO A 59 -0.30 0.04 16.39
N LYS A 60 0.81 0.29 15.68
CA LYS A 60 2.15 0.26 16.26
C LYS A 60 2.23 1.18 17.49
N ASN A 61 2.68 0.64 18.62
CA ASN A 61 2.86 1.34 19.89
C ASN A 61 1.59 1.99 20.46
N LYS A 62 0.40 1.50 20.09
CA LYS A 62 -0.89 1.96 20.63
C LYS A 62 -1.71 0.79 21.14
N GLU A 63 -2.71 1.10 21.95
CA GLU A 63 -3.69 0.10 22.39
C GLU A 63 -4.55 -0.39 21.23
N GLY A 64 -5.07 -1.61 21.37
CA GLY A 64 -5.95 -2.19 20.37
C GLY A 64 -7.32 -1.52 20.37
N GLU A 65 -7.80 -1.15 19.19
CA GLU A 65 -9.14 -0.59 18.98
C GLU A 65 -10.08 -1.65 18.39
N GLU A 66 -11.37 -1.54 18.68
CA GLU A 66 -12.37 -2.44 18.07
C GLU A 66 -12.58 -2.14 16.60
N TYR A 67 -12.69 -3.20 15.80
CA TYR A 67 -13.08 -3.11 14.40
C TYR A 67 -14.60 -3.17 14.29
N GLY A 68 -15.20 -2.06 13.86
CA GLY A 68 -16.65 -1.92 13.67
C GLY A 68 -17.13 -1.96 12.22
N GLY A 69 -16.25 -2.26 11.27
CA GLY A 69 -16.59 -2.32 9.84
C GLY A 69 -17.33 -3.60 9.43
N GLY A 70 -17.69 -3.68 8.16
CA GLY A 70 -18.29 -4.89 7.57
C GLY A 70 -17.32 -6.08 7.57
N ARG A 71 -17.83 -7.28 7.33
CA ARG A 71 -17.04 -8.52 7.44
C ARG A 71 -16.77 -9.18 6.08
N ASP A 72 -17.01 -8.44 5.01
CA ASP A 72 -16.62 -8.85 3.67
C ASP A 72 -15.14 -8.57 3.43
N LEU A 73 -14.56 -9.21 2.41
CA LEU A 73 -13.12 -9.10 2.14
C LEU A 73 -12.72 -7.64 1.87
N GLU A 74 -13.52 -6.95 1.07
CA GLU A 74 -13.28 -5.57 0.66
C GLU A 74 -13.31 -4.60 1.85
N ASP A 75 -14.22 -4.78 2.81
CA ASP A 75 -14.28 -3.95 4.02
C ASP A 75 -13.00 -4.02 4.84
N PHE A 76 -12.48 -5.25 5.04
CA PHE A 76 -11.21 -5.45 5.73
C PHE A 76 -10.04 -4.85 4.97
N VAL A 77 -10.00 -5.05 3.65
CA VAL A 77 -8.93 -4.55 2.80
C VAL A 77 -8.88 -3.03 2.83
N ASP A 78 -10.03 -2.37 2.70
CA ASP A 78 -10.13 -0.92 2.74
C ASP A 78 -9.72 -0.36 4.11
N PHE A 79 -10.23 -0.96 5.20
CA PHE A 79 -9.86 -0.56 6.56
C PHE A 79 -8.36 -0.69 6.82
N ILE A 80 -7.74 -1.81 6.44
CA ILE A 80 -6.30 -2.04 6.65
C ILE A 80 -5.48 -1.09 5.78
N ASN A 81 -5.86 -0.89 4.52
CA ASN A 81 -5.20 0.08 3.65
C ASN A 81 -5.21 1.49 4.26
N GLU A 82 -6.35 1.93 4.77
CA GLU A 82 -6.50 3.24 5.42
C GLU A 82 -5.64 3.34 6.68
N LYS A 83 -5.74 2.37 7.59
CA LYS A 83 -5.07 2.41 8.90
C LYS A 83 -3.56 2.17 8.81
N SER A 84 -3.10 1.46 7.79
CA SER A 84 -1.69 1.09 7.62
C SER A 84 -0.97 1.86 6.52
N GLY A 85 -1.67 2.72 5.77
CA GLY A 85 -1.09 3.47 4.65
C GLY A 85 -0.64 2.57 3.49
N THR A 86 -1.28 1.42 3.33
CA THR A 86 -1.01 0.46 2.25
C THR A 86 -2.05 0.62 1.14
N SER A 87 -1.94 -0.15 0.05
CA SER A 87 -2.82 0.00 -1.11
C SER A 87 -2.94 -1.31 -1.89
N ARG A 88 -3.54 -2.33 -1.27
CA ARG A 88 -3.79 -3.64 -1.88
C ARG A 88 -5.25 -3.86 -2.25
N ASP A 89 -5.49 -4.69 -3.25
CA ASP A 89 -6.81 -5.25 -3.53
C ASP A 89 -7.04 -6.59 -2.81
N GLY A 90 -8.25 -7.15 -2.92
CA GLY A 90 -8.59 -8.45 -2.33
C GLY A 90 -7.81 -9.65 -2.90
N LYS A 91 -7.03 -9.47 -3.98
CA LYS A 91 -6.13 -10.48 -4.54
C LYS A 91 -4.69 -10.30 -4.04
N GLY A 92 -4.44 -9.28 -3.21
CA GLY A 92 -3.12 -8.92 -2.70
C GLY A 92 -2.23 -8.20 -3.70
N GLN A 93 -2.78 -7.68 -4.79
CA GLN A 93 -2.05 -6.87 -5.77
C GLN A 93 -2.05 -5.40 -5.35
N LEU A 94 -0.93 -4.70 -5.59
CA LEU A 94 -0.90 -3.25 -5.40
C LEU A 94 -1.86 -2.55 -6.37
N THR A 95 -2.68 -1.65 -5.85
CA THR A 95 -3.59 -0.82 -6.65
C THR A 95 -2.84 0.34 -7.30
N SER A 96 -3.52 1.10 -8.18
CA SER A 96 -2.97 2.31 -8.81
C SER A 96 -2.61 3.43 -7.81
N LYS A 97 -3.11 3.37 -6.58
CA LYS A 97 -2.80 4.35 -5.52
C LYS A 97 -1.44 4.08 -4.86
N ALA A 98 -0.92 2.84 -4.95
CA ALA A 98 0.31 2.46 -4.28
C ALA A 98 1.50 3.28 -4.79
N GLY A 99 2.27 3.85 -3.87
CA GLY A 99 3.46 4.64 -4.18
C GLY A 99 3.19 6.09 -4.60
N VAL A 100 1.92 6.48 -4.80
CA VAL A 100 1.57 7.83 -5.25
C VAL A 100 1.57 8.78 -4.05
N LEU A 101 2.41 9.82 -4.12
CA LEU A 101 2.57 10.82 -3.06
C LEU A 101 1.97 12.15 -3.51
N ALA A 102 0.83 12.52 -2.92
CA ALA A 102 0.09 13.72 -3.31
C ALA A 102 0.94 15.00 -3.25
N ASN A 103 1.79 15.15 -2.23
CA ASN A 103 2.68 16.29 -2.07
C ASN A 103 3.74 16.40 -3.18
N LEU A 104 4.14 15.29 -3.79
CA LEU A 104 5.08 15.30 -4.91
C LEU A 104 4.38 15.46 -6.26
N ASN A 105 3.11 15.08 -6.38
CA ASN A 105 2.39 15.10 -7.65
C ASN A 105 2.28 16.50 -8.26
N ASP A 106 2.12 17.54 -7.43
CA ASP A 106 2.02 18.91 -7.94
C ASP A 106 3.37 19.41 -8.46
N LEU A 107 4.47 19.10 -7.77
CA LEU A 107 5.82 19.36 -8.28
C LEU A 107 6.11 18.58 -9.57
N VAL A 108 5.63 17.34 -9.69
CA VAL A 108 5.76 16.56 -10.94
C VAL A 108 4.98 17.20 -12.09
N LYS A 109 3.76 17.69 -11.84
CA LYS A 109 2.98 18.42 -12.86
C LYS A 109 3.70 19.67 -13.34
N GLU A 110 4.29 20.44 -12.43
CA GLU A 110 5.14 21.59 -12.79
C GLU A 110 6.34 21.14 -13.60
N PHE A 111 7.04 20.10 -13.12
CA PHE A 111 8.24 19.56 -13.75
C PHE A 111 8.00 19.12 -15.20
N VAL A 112 6.90 18.44 -15.50
CA VAL A 112 6.68 17.94 -16.88
C VAL A 112 6.26 19.04 -17.85
N LYS A 113 5.68 20.15 -17.36
CA LYS A 113 5.27 21.31 -18.17
C LYS A 113 6.39 22.32 -18.38
N ALA A 114 7.39 22.29 -17.50
CA ALA A 114 8.51 23.20 -17.51
C ALA A 114 9.46 22.99 -18.70
N GLY A 115 10.13 24.07 -19.10
CA GLY A 115 11.28 24.00 -20.01
C GLY A 115 12.49 23.32 -19.35
N ASP A 116 13.48 22.92 -20.14
CA ASP A 116 14.63 22.13 -19.63
C ASP A 116 15.46 22.85 -18.56
N ASP A 117 15.56 24.18 -18.62
CA ASP A 117 16.25 24.97 -17.60
C ASP A 117 15.47 25.03 -16.28
N GLU A 118 14.15 25.20 -16.34
CA GLU A 118 13.25 25.24 -15.18
C GLU A 118 13.10 23.86 -14.51
N LYS A 119 13.14 22.78 -15.30
CA LYS A 119 13.08 21.40 -14.77
C LYS A 119 14.16 21.12 -13.75
N LYS A 120 15.36 21.68 -13.90
CA LYS A 120 16.45 21.51 -12.92
C LYS A 120 16.10 22.13 -11.57
N THR A 121 15.51 23.33 -11.58
CA THR A 121 15.06 24.00 -10.35
C THR A 121 13.94 23.22 -9.68
N ILE A 122 12.96 22.73 -10.45
CA ILE A 122 11.85 21.94 -9.90
C ILE A 122 12.35 20.58 -9.38
N PHE A 123 13.32 19.96 -10.07
CA PHE A 123 13.95 18.74 -9.60
C PHE A 123 14.58 18.91 -8.22
N SER A 124 15.31 19.99 -7.96
CA SER A 124 15.86 20.27 -6.63
C SER A 124 14.79 20.47 -5.55
N LYS A 125 13.62 21.04 -5.90
CA LYS A 125 12.48 21.09 -4.96
C LYS A 125 11.93 19.69 -4.66
N ILE A 126 11.84 18.82 -5.67
CA ILE A 126 11.44 17.41 -5.46
C ILE A 126 12.46 16.72 -4.55
N GLU A 127 13.76 16.94 -4.73
CA GLU A 127 14.82 16.41 -3.86
C GLU A 127 14.63 16.85 -2.40
N GLU A 128 14.36 18.14 -2.17
CA GLU A 128 14.11 18.68 -0.84
C GLU A 128 12.89 18.04 -0.18
N GLU A 129 11.76 17.95 -0.90
CA GLU A 129 10.54 17.33 -0.39
C GLU A 129 10.72 15.83 -0.12
N VAL A 130 11.45 15.12 -0.99
CA VAL A 130 11.79 13.72 -0.77
C VAL A 130 12.70 13.54 0.46
N GLY A 131 13.59 14.50 0.72
CA GLY A 131 14.45 14.52 1.91
C GLY A 131 13.69 14.64 3.23
N LYS A 132 12.45 15.14 3.21
CA LYS A 132 11.56 15.25 4.38
C LYS A 132 10.76 13.96 4.66
N LEU A 133 10.78 12.99 3.74
CA LEU A 133 10.00 11.76 3.85
C LEU A 133 10.72 10.71 4.70
N GLU A 134 9.93 9.88 5.38
CA GLU A 134 10.40 8.75 6.16
C GLU A 134 9.72 7.43 5.74
N GLY A 135 10.26 6.30 6.20
CA GLY A 135 9.67 4.97 5.99
C GLY A 135 9.37 4.65 4.51
N SER A 136 8.17 4.11 4.26
CA SER A 136 7.73 3.75 2.90
C SER A 136 7.65 4.96 1.97
N ALA A 137 7.26 6.13 2.47
CA ALA A 137 7.20 7.35 1.66
C ALA A 137 8.59 7.75 1.15
N ALA A 138 9.64 7.64 1.97
CA ALA A 138 11.01 7.89 1.53
C ALA A 138 11.46 6.93 0.41
N ARG A 139 11.08 5.64 0.51
CA ARG A 139 11.34 4.65 -0.54
C ARG A 139 10.65 5.04 -1.85
N TYR A 140 9.40 5.48 -1.79
CA TYR A 140 8.66 5.94 -2.97
C TYR A 140 9.26 7.21 -3.56
N GLY A 141 9.65 8.18 -2.72
CA GLY A 141 10.33 9.41 -3.14
C GLY A 141 11.59 9.15 -3.96
N LYS A 142 12.38 8.13 -3.62
CA LYS A 142 13.55 7.72 -4.44
C LYS A 142 13.16 7.28 -5.85
N ILE A 143 11.98 6.69 -6.04
CA ILE A 143 11.47 6.30 -7.36
C ILE A 143 11.05 7.56 -8.14
N TYR A 144 10.43 8.55 -7.48
CA TYR A 144 10.13 9.87 -8.08
C TYR A 144 11.41 10.55 -8.58
N LEU A 145 12.45 10.63 -7.74
CA LEU A 145 13.74 11.22 -8.14
C LEU A 145 14.32 10.49 -9.35
N LYS A 146 14.28 9.15 -9.36
CA LYS A 146 14.80 8.39 -10.48
C LYS A 146 14.00 8.61 -11.77
N ALA A 147 12.68 8.76 -11.66
CA ALA A 147 11.81 9.06 -12.80
C ALA A 147 12.10 10.46 -13.36
N ALA A 148 12.22 11.47 -12.51
CA ALA A 148 12.55 12.84 -12.93
C ALA A 148 13.96 12.93 -13.56
N GLU A 149 14.96 12.31 -12.94
CA GLU A 149 16.33 12.23 -13.46
C GLU A 149 16.35 11.58 -14.86
N ASN A 150 15.66 10.46 -15.02
CA ASN A 150 15.59 9.79 -16.32
C ASN A 150 14.82 10.61 -17.36
N SER A 151 13.80 11.37 -16.96
CA SER A 151 13.07 12.26 -17.86
C SER A 151 13.96 13.40 -18.37
N LEU A 152 14.83 13.96 -17.52
CA LEU A 152 15.86 14.92 -17.93
C LEU A 152 16.86 14.31 -18.91
N LYS A 153 17.31 13.07 -18.67
CA LYS A 153 18.36 12.42 -19.47
C LYS A 153 17.88 11.83 -20.79
N LYS A 154 16.65 11.32 -20.83
CA LYS A 154 16.11 10.53 -21.94
C LYS A 154 14.98 11.22 -22.70
N GLY A 155 14.55 12.40 -22.25
CA GLY A 155 13.52 13.20 -22.90
C GLY A 155 12.09 12.86 -22.43
N ALA A 156 11.14 13.63 -22.96
CA ALA A 156 9.74 13.63 -22.52
C ALA A 156 9.03 12.27 -22.68
N ASP A 157 9.38 11.49 -23.70
CA ASP A 157 8.75 10.19 -23.95
C ASP A 157 9.20 9.08 -22.99
N TYR A 158 10.20 9.33 -22.14
CA TYR A 158 10.75 8.31 -21.23
C TYR A 158 9.66 7.65 -20.38
N ALA A 159 8.80 8.45 -19.73
CA ALA A 159 7.79 7.94 -18.81
C ALA A 159 6.81 7.03 -19.55
N LYS A 160 6.29 7.48 -20.70
CA LYS A 160 5.38 6.71 -21.56
C LYS A 160 5.99 5.38 -22.01
N ASN A 161 7.22 5.41 -22.51
CA ASN A 161 7.91 4.22 -23.01
C ASN A 161 8.19 3.22 -21.88
N GLU A 162 8.55 3.70 -20.70
CA GLU A 162 8.82 2.85 -19.54
C GLU A 162 7.53 2.23 -18.97
N ILE A 163 6.41 2.97 -18.95
CA ILE A 163 5.09 2.43 -18.59
C ILE A 163 4.73 1.26 -19.51
N GLN A 164 4.81 1.44 -20.83
CA GLN A 164 4.52 0.37 -21.80
C GLN A 164 5.43 -0.85 -21.64
N ARG A 165 6.68 -0.64 -21.23
CA ARG A 165 7.60 -1.74 -20.93
C ARG A 165 7.18 -2.49 -19.66
N LEU A 166 6.79 -1.77 -18.61
CA LEU A 166 6.35 -2.37 -17.35
C LEU A 166 5.02 -3.10 -17.49
N GLU A 167 4.06 -2.58 -18.26
CA GLU A 167 2.79 -3.25 -18.57
C GLU A 167 3.02 -4.61 -19.23
N ARG A 168 3.84 -4.66 -20.30
CA ARG A 168 4.22 -5.91 -20.97
C ARG A 168 4.94 -6.92 -20.08
N ILE A 169 5.60 -6.45 -19.02
CA ILE A 169 6.22 -7.32 -18.02
C ILE A 169 5.15 -7.86 -17.06
N LEU A 170 4.26 -6.99 -16.58
CA LEU A 170 3.19 -7.34 -15.65
C LEU A 170 2.12 -8.27 -16.26
N GLU A 171 1.97 -8.28 -17.59
CA GLU A 171 1.15 -9.26 -18.32
C GLU A 171 1.72 -10.69 -18.29
N LYS A 172 3.01 -10.84 -17.99
CA LYS A 172 3.68 -12.14 -17.90
C LYS A 172 3.62 -12.66 -16.47
N SER A 173 3.96 -13.94 -16.30
CA SER A 173 4.19 -14.49 -14.97
C SER A 173 5.45 -13.84 -14.36
N VAL A 174 5.25 -13.05 -13.30
CA VAL A 174 6.30 -12.34 -12.57
C VAL A 174 6.20 -12.73 -11.10
N ASN A 175 7.36 -12.87 -10.43
CA ASN A 175 7.39 -13.09 -8.99
C ASN A 175 6.62 -11.95 -8.27
N PRO A 176 5.77 -12.24 -7.27
CA PRO A 176 4.95 -11.22 -6.60
C PRO A 176 5.71 -10.00 -6.08
N THR A 177 6.88 -10.18 -5.48
CA THR A 177 7.70 -9.06 -4.99
C THR A 177 8.19 -8.17 -6.14
N LYS A 178 8.53 -8.78 -7.28
CA LYS A 178 8.90 -8.02 -8.49
C LYS A 178 7.71 -7.35 -9.14
N ALA A 179 6.54 -8.00 -9.11
CA ALA A 179 5.30 -7.38 -9.56
C ALA A 179 4.99 -6.12 -8.73
N ASP A 180 5.20 -6.14 -7.42
CA ASP A 180 5.05 -4.97 -6.55
C ASP A 180 6.03 -3.85 -6.91
N GLU A 181 7.33 -4.17 -7.09
CA GLU A 181 8.34 -3.19 -7.54
C GLU A 181 7.97 -2.53 -8.87
N PHE A 182 7.52 -3.33 -9.85
CA PHE A 182 7.13 -2.84 -11.17
C PHE A 182 5.82 -2.03 -11.11
N THR A 183 4.86 -2.45 -10.29
CA THR A 183 3.60 -1.73 -10.11
C THR A 183 3.83 -0.38 -9.44
N LEU A 184 4.62 -0.30 -8.37
CA LEU A 184 5.01 0.96 -7.74
C LEU A 184 5.67 1.92 -8.75
N LYS A 185 6.65 1.41 -9.51
CA LYS A 185 7.32 2.21 -10.52
C LYS A 185 6.35 2.70 -11.60
N LYS A 186 5.47 1.82 -12.10
CA LYS A 186 4.47 2.14 -13.11
C LYS A 186 3.50 3.22 -12.61
N ASN A 187 2.96 3.08 -11.40
CA ASN A 187 2.05 4.05 -10.80
C ASN A 187 2.68 5.44 -10.68
N ILE A 188 3.93 5.50 -10.20
CA ILE A 188 4.65 6.77 -10.09
C ILE A 188 4.91 7.36 -11.47
N LEU A 189 5.32 6.56 -12.47
CA LEU A 189 5.55 7.05 -13.83
C LEU A 189 4.28 7.59 -14.50
N TYR A 190 3.09 7.07 -14.19
CA TYR A 190 1.85 7.67 -14.70
C TYR A 190 1.68 9.12 -14.25
N THR A 191 2.22 9.53 -13.10
CA THR A 191 2.18 10.94 -12.67
C THR A 191 2.99 11.86 -13.60
N PHE A 192 4.08 11.33 -14.17
CA PHE A 192 4.91 12.00 -15.18
C PHE A 192 4.27 11.96 -16.59
N ALA A 193 3.55 10.90 -16.93
CA ALA A 193 2.96 10.74 -18.27
C ALA A 193 1.58 11.38 -18.43
N SER A 194 0.78 11.47 -17.36
CA SER A 194 -0.61 11.96 -17.40
C SER A 194 -0.72 13.49 -17.30
N SER A 195 0.41 14.17 -17.12
CA SER A 195 0.51 15.62 -16.93
C SER A 195 1.05 16.34 -18.18
N SER A 196 1.25 15.59 -19.28
CA SER A 196 1.66 16.05 -20.62
C SER A 196 0.48 16.21 -21.57
#